data_AF-A0A081PX91-F1
#
_entry.id   AF-A0A081PX91-F1
#
_cell.length_a   1.000
_cell.length_b   1.000
_cell.length_c   1.000
_cell.angle_alpha   90.00
_cell.angle_beta   90.00
_cell.angle_gamma   90.00
#
_symmetry.space_group_name_H-M   'P 1'
#
loop_
_entity.id
_entity.type
_entity.pdbx_description
1 polymer ?
#
loop_
_entity_poly.entity_id
_entity_poly.type
_entity_poly.pdbx_seq_one_letter_code
_entity_poly.pdbx_strand_id
1 'polypeptide(L)' 'MKIKLFYHHFWESKEEFEQEVNDFMATVEVVDVRHSEATEGHYESIGALTSVMVLYK' A
#
# COMPACT_ATOMS: atom_id res chain seq x y z
N MET A 1 -9.34 -7.22 -15.35
CA MET A 1 -8.88 -6.10 -14.50
C MET A 1 -9.20 -6.42 -13.07
N LYS A 2 -8.16 -6.59 -12.26
CA LYS A 2 -8.22 -6.89 -10.84
C LYS A 2 -7.50 -5.79 -10.07
N ILE A 3 -7.80 -5.68 -8.78
CA ILE A 3 -7.20 -4.69 -7.89
C ILE A 3 -6.55 -5.43 -6.73
N LYS A 4 -5.34 -5.01 -6.36
CA LYS A 4 -4.66 -5.38 -5.12
C LYS A 4 -4.42 -4.11 -4.33
N LEU A 5 -4.78 -4.15 -3.05
CA LEU A 5 -4.57 -3.07 -2.09
C LEU A 5 -3.47 -3.47 -1.11
N PHE A 6 -2.60 -2.53 -0.81
CA PHE A 6 -1.55 -2.62 0.19
C PHE A 6 -1.70 -1.45 1.14
N TYR A 7 -1.35 -1.68 2.41
CA TYR A 7 -1.41 -0.69 3.48
C TYR A 7 -0.10 -0.71 4.24
N HIS A 8 0.51 0.46 4.42
CA HIS A 8 1.68 0.67 5.25
C HIS A 8 1.24 1.49 6.46
N HIS A 9 1.29 0.85 7.62
CA HIS A 9 1.11 1.53 8.90
C HIS A 9 2.44 2.13 9.36
N PHE A 10 2.40 3.24 10.10
CA PHE A 10 3.62 3.93 10.54
C PHE A 10 4.58 3.08 11.39
N TRP A 11 4.09 2.02 12.03
CA TRP A 11 4.88 1.10 12.86
C TRP A 11 5.50 -0.06 12.07
N GLU A 12 5.18 -0.22 10.78
CA GLU A 12 5.70 -1.29 9.93
C GLU A 12 7.00 -0.88 9.23
N SER A 13 7.83 -1.86 8.89
CA SER A 13 9.04 -1.62 8.10
C SER A 13 8.68 -1.15 6.69
N LYS A 14 9.19 0.01 6.30
CA LYS A 14 9.00 0.55 4.94
C LYS A 14 9.62 -0.37 3.89
N GLU A 15 10.79 -0.92 4.16
CA GLU A 15 11.52 -1.79 3.22
C GLU A 15 10.75 -3.09 2.95
N GLU A 16 10.14 -3.69 3.98
CA GLU A 16 9.34 -4.90 3.82
C GLU A 16 8.06 -4.62 3.01
N PHE A 17 7.41 -3.47 3.27
CA PHE A 17 6.24 -3.04 2.51
C PHE A 17 6.56 -2.78 1.05
N GLU A 18 7.63 -2.02 0.77
CA GLU A 18 8.08 -1.73 -0.60
C GLU A 18 8.43 -3.03 -1.35
N GLN A 19 9.09 -3.98 -0.67
CA GLN A 19 9.41 -5.28 -1.24
C GLN A 19 8.14 -6.07 -1.59
N GLU A 20 7.13 -6.12 -0.70
CA GLU A 20 5.87 -6.83 -0.97
C GLU A 20 5.15 -6.26 -2.20
N VAL A 21 5.05 -4.93 -2.30
CA VAL A 21 4.40 -4.25 -3.43
C VAL A 21 5.17 -4.56 -4.73
N ASN A 22 6.50 -4.48 -4.70
CA ASN A 22 7.35 -4.74 -5.86
C ASN A 22 7.28 -6.21 -6.32
N ASP A 23 7.34 -7.15 -5.38
CA ASP A 23 7.25 -8.58 -5.66
C ASP A 23 5.92 -8.94 -6.30
N PHE A 24 4.82 -8.36 -5.81
CA PHE A 24 3.52 -8.55 -6.45
C PHE A 24 3.51 -7.98 -7.87
N MET A 25 3.93 -6.74 -8.07
CA MET A 25 3.94 -6.08 -9.38
C MET A 25 4.82 -6.81 -10.40
N ALA A 26 5.87 -7.50 -9.98
CA ALA A 26 6.72 -8.31 -10.85
C ALA A 26 6.00 -9.54 -11.43
N THR A 27 4.90 -10.00 -10.82
CA THR A 27 4.18 -11.23 -11.21
C THR A 27 2.97 -10.99 -12.11
N VAL A 28 2.57 -9.73 -12.33
CA VAL A 28 1.34 -9.37 -13.03
C VAL A 28 1.58 -8.29 -14.09
N GLU A 29 0.71 -8.23 -15.09
CA GLU A 29 0.70 -7.10 -16.02
C GLU A 29 0.04 -5.89 -15.33
N VAL A 30 0.85 -4.99 -14.80
CA VAL A 30 0.41 -3.75 -14.14
C VAL A 30 -0.17 -2.79 -15.18
N VAL A 31 -1.33 -2.22 -14.86
CA VAL A 31 -2.03 -1.24 -15.70
C VAL A 31 -2.03 0.16 -15.08
N ASP A 32 -2.19 0.28 -13.77
CA ASP A 32 -2.13 1.56 -13.04
C ASP A 32 -1.69 1.33 -11.59
N VAL A 33 -1.04 2.33 -11.00
CA VAL A 33 -0.65 2.33 -9.58
C VAL A 33 -1.02 3.68 -8.98
N ARG A 34 -1.79 3.64 -7.89
CA ARG A 34 -2.19 4.84 -7.15
C ARG A 34 -1.78 4.73 -5.69
N HIS A 35 -1.48 5.85 -5.06
CA HIS A 35 -1.28 5.92 -3.62
C HIS A 35 -2.23 6.95 -2.99
N SER A 36 -2.53 6.75 -1.72
CA SER A 36 -3.26 7.72 -0.90
C SER A 36 -2.72 7.64 0.53
N GLU A 37 -2.57 8.79 1.16
CA GLU A 37 -2.24 8.91 2.57
C GLU A 37 -3.48 9.35 3.36
N ALA A 38 -3.67 8.75 4.52
CA ALA A 38 -4.72 9.13 5.45
C ALA A 38 -4.16 9.18 6.86
N THR A 39 -4.67 10.10 7.68
CA THR A 39 -4.50 10.01 9.12
C THR A 39 -5.49 8.98 9.67
N GLU A 40 -5.02 8.06 10.49
CA GLU A 40 -5.84 7.02 11.11
C GLU A 40 -5.68 7.02 12.63
N GLY A 41 -6.72 6.56 13.33
CA GLY A 41 -6.69 6.38 14.78
C GLY A 41 -7.73 7.20 15.55
N HIS A 42 -7.63 7.21 16.88
CA HIS A 42 -8.60 7.84 17.78
C HIS A 42 -7.93 8.46 19.00
N TYR A 43 -8.30 9.72 19.30
CA TYR A 43 -7.97 10.55 20.48
C TYR A 43 -6.50 10.53 20.96
N GLU A 44 -6.00 9.42 21.51
CA GLU A 44 -4.64 9.29 22.04
C GLU A 44 -3.64 8.63 21.07
N SER A 45 -4.13 8.04 19.99
CA SER A 45 -3.31 7.36 18.98
C SER A 45 -3.72 7.87 17.60
N ILE A 46 -2.94 8.78 17.04
CA ILE A 46 -3.08 9.26 15.67
C ILE A 46 -1.82 8.84 14.91
N GLY A 47 -2.00 8.05 13.86
CA GLY A 47 -0.96 7.60 12.96
C GLY A 47 -1.21 8.09 11.53
N ALA A 48 -0.26 7.76 10.66
CA ALA A 48 -0.43 7.87 9.22
C ALA A 48 -0.53 6.47 8.62
N LEU A 49 -1.45 6.32 7.67
CA LEU A 49 -1.66 5.15 6.84
C LEU A 49 -1.37 5.53 5.40
N THR A 50 -0.41 4.84 4.78
CA THR A 50 -0.18 4.94 3.34
C THR A 50 -0.81 3.73 2.67
N SER A 51 -1.64 3.96 1.66
CA SER A 51 -2.25 2.90 0.87
C SER A 51 -1.73 2.93 -0.56
N VAL A 52 -1.49 1.76 -1.14
CA VAL A 52 -1.13 1.58 -2.56
C VAL A 52 -2.16 0.67 -3.22
N MET A 53 -2.72 1.11 -4.33
CA MET A 53 -3.65 0.36 -5.16
C MET A 53 -3.00 0.03 -6.50
N VAL A 54 -2.84 -1.27 -6.79
CA VAL A 54 -2.35 -1.75 -8.08
C VAL A 54 -3.53 -2.31 -8.87
N LEU A 55 -3.77 -1.72 -10.05
CA LEU A 55 -4.69 -2.24 -11.06
C LEU A 55 -3.91 -3.11 -12.04
N TYR A 56 -4.33 -4.35 -12.25
CA TYR A 56 -3.60 -5.33 -13.07
C TYR A 56 -4.54 -6.21 -13.90
N LYS A 57 -3.99 -6.90 -14.91
CA LYS A 57 -4.79 -7.83 -15.75
C LYS A 57 -5.02 -9.18 -15.09
#